data_AF-A0A166CH86-F1
#
_entry.id   AF-A0A166CH86-F1
#
_cell.length_a   1.000
_cell.length_b   1.000
_cell.length_c   1.000
_cell.angle_alpha   90.00
_cell.angle_beta   90.00
_cell.angle_gamma   90.00
#
_symmetry.space_group_name_H-M   'P 1'
#
loop_
_entity.id
_entity.type
_entity.pdbx_description
1 polymer ?
#
loop_
_entity_poly.entity_id
_entity_poly.type
_entity_poly.pdbx_seq_one_letter_code
_entity_poly.pdbx_strand_id
1 'polypeptide(L)'
;MSTSSPSAPASGLDEQFNASSAELVLRSSDGVDFAAHKLILELASSIFSDMFSLPQPPVTPDSSSLSSRTIISMSEDAASLRMLLRFCYPRTFCSEPELLELEDIKRAAALARKYDVDLMRETAERALVRFADLKADIAYAVAWRLEYPTALRAAARRSLEPFHPSLNAPEFEEISATPFVRLHHYQRLAEASLDDIKKATENTQYAITWIRLGIFASINAAVDGKGPCSCERINVWFDAPYPYGPDLDGTRRRSEYIVRAWWWSCIQHAASRLYGPNKSAFGKALSEAFPDSRSGLRAHLDICPRCDDGTKVEELLGMTKECLREEIEMRLAKIPLDAPFMSLKEEA
;
A
#
# COMPACT_ATOMS: atom_id res chain seq x y z
N MET A 1 28.17 6.17 53.40
CA MET A 1 27.74 5.70 52.06
C MET A 1 26.39 6.34 51.81
N SER A 2 26.40 7.51 51.20
CA SER A 2 25.19 8.32 50.99
C SER A 2 24.63 8.02 49.61
N THR A 3 23.38 7.57 49.60
CA THR A 3 22.57 7.24 48.43
C THR A 3 22.17 8.51 47.69
N SER A 4 22.64 8.66 46.46
CA SER A 4 22.16 9.67 45.52
C SER A 4 20.87 9.19 44.87
N SER A 5 19.73 9.70 45.34
CA SER A 5 18.46 9.60 44.62
C SER A 5 18.55 10.39 43.30
N PRO A 6 17.98 9.90 42.18
CA PRO A 6 17.88 10.66 40.95
C PRO A 6 16.87 11.81 41.13
N SER A 7 17.31 13.03 40.83
CA SER A 7 16.48 14.24 40.79
C SER A 7 15.35 14.07 39.78
N ALA A 8 14.10 14.28 40.20
CA ALA A 8 12.97 14.43 39.29
C ALA A 8 13.22 15.61 38.33
N PRO A 9 12.89 15.50 37.02
CA PRO A 9 12.99 16.63 36.11
C PRO A 9 11.96 17.71 36.50
N ALA A 10 12.35 18.97 36.35
CA ALA A 10 11.53 20.11 36.70
C ALA A 10 10.23 20.14 35.90
N SER A 11 9.10 20.23 36.61
CA SER A 11 7.75 20.49 36.08
C SER A 11 7.77 21.75 35.21
N GLY A 12 7.65 21.56 33.90
CA GLY A 12 7.58 22.63 32.92
C GLY A 12 6.50 22.34 31.89
N LEU A 13 5.84 23.39 31.40
CA LEU A 13 4.91 23.28 30.28
C LEU A 13 5.66 22.85 29.02
N ASP A 14 5.00 22.05 28.18
CA ASP A 14 5.51 21.64 26.87
C ASP A 14 5.81 22.86 25.98
N GLU A 15 6.89 22.79 25.18
CA GLU A 15 7.36 23.92 24.36
C GLU A 15 6.37 24.35 23.28
N GLN A 16 5.53 23.42 22.78
CA GLN A 16 4.53 23.69 21.75
C GLN A 16 3.16 23.96 22.36
N PHE A 17 2.79 23.24 23.42
CA PHE A 17 1.49 23.34 24.09
C PHE A 17 1.62 24.12 25.41
N ASN A 18 1.90 25.43 25.32
CA ASN A 18 2.07 26.34 26.47
C ASN A 18 1.25 27.63 26.38
N ALA A 19 0.24 27.69 25.49
CA ALA A 19 -0.54 28.91 25.26
C ALA A 19 -1.19 29.46 26.53
N SER A 20 -1.11 30.78 26.74
CA SER A 20 -1.72 31.45 27.91
C SER A 20 -3.26 31.45 27.87
N SER A 21 -3.86 31.33 26.68
CA SER A 21 -5.30 31.24 26.46
C SER A 21 -5.93 29.90 26.83
N ALA A 22 -5.13 28.84 27.01
CA ALA A 22 -5.61 27.51 27.34
C ALA A 22 -6.31 27.48 28.72
N GLU A 23 -7.44 26.78 28.81
CA GLU A 23 -8.24 26.68 30.04
C GLU A 23 -7.84 25.49 30.92
N LEU A 24 -7.19 24.48 30.35
CA LEU A 24 -6.82 23.24 31.06
C LEU A 24 -5.37 22.84 30.81
N VAL A 25 -4.86 21.98 31.68
CA VAL A 25 -3.55 21.34 31.57
C VAL A 25 -3.75 19.84 31.56
N LEU A 26 -3.31 19.17 30.50
CA LEU A 26 -3.18 17.71 30.48
C LEU A 26 -1.78 17.34 30.97
N ARG A 27 -1.69 16.62 32.10
CA ARG A 27 -0.42 16.16 32.67
C ARG A 27 -0.15 14.73 32.22
N SER A 28 0.96 14.51 31.53
CA SER A 28 1.38 13.15 31.14
C SER A 28 1.81 12.31 32.34
N SER A 29 1.88 10.99 32.15
CA SER A 29 2.29 10.05 33.21
C SER A 29 3.76 10.19 33.62
N ASP A 30 4.60 10.75 32.75
CA ASP A 30 6.00 11.13 33.00
C ASP A 30 6.16 12.59 33.46
N GLY A 31 5.06 13.29 33.76
CA GLY A 31 5.06 14.57 34.50
C GLY A 31 5.22 15.83 33.65
N VAL A 32 5.05 15.75 32.33
CA VAL A 32 5.06 16.92 31.43
C VAL A 32 3.65 17.50 31.33
N ASP A 33 3.55 18.82 31.43
CA ASP A 33 2.27 19.54 31.43
C ASP A 33 1.99 20.14 30.05
N PHE A 34 0.81 19.87 29.48
CA PHE A 34 0.38 20.38 28.19
C PHE A 34 -0.82 21.32 28.37
N ALA A 35 -0.62 22.61 28.10
CA ALA A 35 -1.70 23.58 28.10
C ALA A 35 -2.58 23.39 26.86
N ALA A 36 -3.85 23.06 27.06
CA ALA A 36 -4.77 22.75 25.97
C ALA A 36 -6.11 23.50 26.06
N HIS A 37 -6.78 23.63 24.91
CA HIS A 37 -8.07 24.29 24.78
C HIS A 37 -9.19 23.26 24.78
N LYS A 38 -10.13 23.40 25.71
CA LYS A 38 -11.22 22.43 25.89
C LYS A 38 -12.01 22.22 24.60
N LEU A 39 -12.43 23.30 23.96
CA LEU A 39 -13.23 23.27 22.72
C LEU A 39 -12.53 22.51 21.58
N ILE A 40 -11.21 22.66 21.41
CA ILE A 40 -10.48 21.99 20.33
C ILE A 40 -10.49 20.46 20.56
N LEU A 41 -10.29 20.03 21.80
CA LEU A 41 -10.30 18.62 22.16
C LEU A 41 -11.69 17.99 22.02
N GLU A 42 -12.74 18.70 22.42
CA GLU A 42 -14.14 18.26 22.27
C GLU A 42 -14.55 18.12 20.79
N LEU A 43 -14.12 19.06 19.94
CA LEU A 43 -14.37 18.98 18.50
C LEU A 43 -13.60 17.85 17.82
N ALA A 44 -12.42 17.50 18.34
CA ALA A 44 -11.56 16.47 17.78
C ALA A 44 -11.94 15.05 18.24
N SER A 45 -12.62 14.91 19.37
CA SER A 45 -12.84 13.62 20.03
C SER A 45 -14.09 13.63 20.91
N SER A 46 -14.99 12.70 20.63
CA SER A 46 -16.17 12.38 21.46
C SER A 46 -15.76 12.03 22.90
N ILE A 47 -14.66 11.28 23.06
CA ILE A 47 -14.13 10.84 24.36
C ILE A 47 -13.73 12.04 25.22
N PHE A 48 -13.13 13.08 24.63
CA PHE A 48 -12.81 14.29 25.38
C PHE A 48 -14.07 15.06 25.80
N SER A 49 -15.08 15.16 24.93
CA SER A 49 -16.39 15.73 25.28
C SER A 49 -17.01 15.02 26.48
N ASP A 50 -17.06 13.69 26.45
CA ASP A 50 -17.60 12.89 27.55
C ASP A 50 -16.77 13.08 28.82
N MET A 51 -15.44 13.00 28.73
CA MET A 51 -14.53 13.16 29.87
C MET A 51 -14.71 14.52 30.57
N PHE A 52 -14.91 15.60 29.81
CA PHE A 52 -15.10 16.93 30.39
C PHE A 52 -16.53 17.21 30.88
N SER A 53 -17.50 16.36 30.53
CA SER A 53 -18.88 16.45 31.03
C SER A 53 -19.04 15.87 32.45
N LEU A 54 -18.09 15.04 32.89
CA LEU A 54 -18.14 14.38 34.18
C LEU A 54 -17.88 15.37 35.35
N PRO A 55 -18.59 15.24 36.48
CA PRO A 55 -18.34 16.05 37.67
C PRO A 55 -16.90 15.85 38.17
N GLN A 56 -16.13 16.94 38.28
CA GLN A 56 -14.80 16.87 38.88
C GLN A 56 -14.88 16.84 40.42
N PRO A 57 -13.95 16.16 41.10
CA PRO A 57 -13.86 16.21 42.55
C PRO A 57 -13.74 17.66 43.03
N PRO A 58 -14.36 18.03 44.17
CA PRO A 58 -14.28 19.38 44.69
C PRO A 58 -12.82 19.77 44.94
N VAL A 59 -12.39 20.86 44.33
CA VAL A 59 -11.05 21.43 44.49
C VAL A 59 -10.93 21.97 45.91
N THR A 60 -10.00 21.43 46.70
CA THR A 60 -9.68 21.98 48.03
C THR A 60 -9.12 23.39 47.86
N PRO A 61 -9.68 24.41 48.53
CA PRO A 61 -9.38 25.82 48.27
C PRO A 61 -8.09 26.26 48.99
N ASP A 62 -6.96 25.65 48.66
CA ASP A 62 -5.64 26.04 49.17
C ASP A 62 -4.65 26.27 48.02
N SER A 63 -4.97 27.15 47.08
CA SER A 63 -3.93 27.82 46.26
C SER A 63 -4.43 29.14 45.67
N SER A 64 -4.22 30.20 46.45
CA SER A 64 -4.27 31.59 46.00
C SER A 64 -3.09 31.89 45.08
N SER A 65 -3.20 31.58 43.78
CA SER A 65 -2.37 32.22 42.75
C SER A 65 -3.08 32.25 41.39
N LEU A 66 -2.78 33.27 40.59
CA LEU A 66 -3.42 33.67 39.33
C LEU A 66 -3.22 32.69 38.14
N SER A 67 -3.29 31.38 38.36
CA SER A 67 -3.10 30.36 37.31
C SER A 67 -3.88 29.06 37.56
N SER A 68 -5.14 29.16 38.00
CA SER A 68 -5.98 28.02 38.39
C SER A 68 -6.55 27.23 37.19
N ARG A 69 -5.69 26.79 36.27
CA ARG A 69 -6.12 25.85 35.22
C ARG A 69 -6.45 24.51 35.82
N THR A 70 -7.51 23.89 35.33
CA THR A 70 -7.83 22.51 35.69
C THR A 70 -6.73 21.58 35.18
N ILE A 71 -6.10 20.84 36.08
CA ILE A 71 -5.08 19.84 35.73
C ILE A 71 -5.76 18.46 35.65
N ILE A 72 -5.59 17.79 34.51
CA ILE A 72 -6.12 16.46 34.25
C ILE A 72 -4.95 15.51 34.05
N SER A 73 -4.82 14.53 34.93
CA SER A 73 -3.79 13.50 34.82
C SER A 73 -4.15 12.50 33.72
N MET A 74 -3.20 12.28 32.81
CA MET A 74 -3.31 11.36 31.67
C MET A 74 -2.45 10.11 31.93
N SER A 75 -2.85 8.97 31.37
CA SER A 75 -2.06 7.73 31.41
C SER A 75 -0.89 7.74 30.42
N GLU A 76 -1.02 8.53 29.36
CA GLU A 76 -0.10 8.68 28.25
C GLU A 76 1.19 9.37 28.69
N ASP A 77 2.32 8.90 28.19
CA ASP A 77 3.59 9.63 28.29
C ASP A 77 3.58 10.92 27.45
N ALA A 78 4.57 11.78 27.66
CA ALA A 78 4.65 13.06 26.98
C ALA A 78 4.70 12.92 25.44
N ALA A 79 5.35 11.87 24.92
CA ALA A 79 5.45 11.64 23.48
C ALA A 79 4.08 11.31 22.85
N SER A 80 3.33 10.44 23.50
CA SER A 80 1.99 10.00 23.09
C SER A 80 0.98 11.15 23.20
N LEU A 81 1.03 11.90 24.31
CA LEU A 81 0.13 13.03 24.51
C LEU A 81 0.43 14.17 23.52
N ARG A 82 1.71 14.45 23.23
CA ARG A 82 2.09 15.42 22.19
C ARG A 82 1.59 15.00 20.81
N MET A 83 1.73 13.70 20.47
CA MET A 83 1.22 13.17 19.20
C MET A 83 -0.29 13.35 19.09
N LEU A 84 -1.06 12.96 20.12
CA LEU A 84 -2.50 13.12 20.17
C LEU A 84 -2.92 14.59 19.97
N LEU A 85 -2.31 15.51 20.74
CA LEU A 85 -2.62 16.93 20.65
C LEU A 85 -2.33 17.51 19.26
N ARG A 86 -1.24 17.06 18.60
CA ARG A 86 -0.94 17.48 17.21
C ARG A 86 -1.97 16.98 16.20
N PHE A 87 -2.66 15.87 16.46
CA PHE A 87 -3.78 15.43 15.64
C PHE A 87 -5.05 16.24 15.91
N CYS A 88 -5.32 16.60 17.16
CA CYS A 88 -6.51 17.38 17.53
C CYS A 88 -6.45 18.85 17.11
N TYR A 89 -5.25 19.45 17.06
CA TYR A 89 -5.10 20.88 16.80
C TYR A 89 -5.04 21.22 15.30
N PRO A 90 -5.48 22.45 14.92
CA PRO A 90 -5.40 22.92 13.54
C PRO A 90 -3.99 22.90 12.98
N ARG A 91 -3.86 22.60 11.67
CA ARG A 91 -2.55 22.53 11.00
C ARG A 91 -1.79 23.86 10.93
N THR A 92 -2.49 24.99 11.13
CA THR A 92 -1.90 26.32 11.28
C THR A 92 -1.21 26.52 12.63
N PHE A 93 -1.53 25.71 13.64
CA PHE A 93 -0.90 25.74 14.95
C PHE A 93 0.25 24.73 15.04
N CYS A 94 0.04 23.50 14.56
CA CYS A 94 1.05 22.45 14.58
C CYS A 94 0.99 21.60 13.31
N SER A 95 2.15 21.20 12.78
CA SER A 95 2.22 20.29 11.65
C SER A 95 1.70 18.90 12.03
N GLU A 96 1.13 18.18 11.05
CA GLU A 96 0.75 16.78 11.23
C GLU A 96 1.97 15.94 11.63
N PRO A 97 1.85 15.04 12.62
CA PRO A 97 2.93 14.12 12.94
C PRO A 97 3.25 13.19 11.76
N GLU A 98 4.53 13.11 11.41
CA GLU A 98 4.99 12.08 10.48
C GLU A 98 5.09 10.75 11.23
N LEU A 99 4.44 9.71 10.68
CA LEU A 99 4.53 8.34 11.19
C LEU A 99 5.50 7.58 10.28
N LEU A 100 6.77 7.61 10.65
CA LEU A 100 7.87 7.03 9.88
C LEU A 100 8.22 5.61 10.35
N GLU A 101 8.21 5.41 11.67
CA GLU A 101 8.57 4.15 12.29
C GLU A 101 7.34 3.34 12.69
N LEU A 102 7.48 2.01 12.74
CA LEU A 102 6.39 1.10 13.08
C LEU A 102 5.79 1.39 14.46
N GLU A 103 6.63 1.75 15.44
CA GLU A 103 6.20 2.09 16.79
C GLU A 103 5.36 3.37 16.83
N ASP A 104 5.66 4.35 15.97
CA ASP A 104 4.83 5.56 15.84
C ASP A 104 3.47 5.22 15.22
N ILE A 105 3.43 4.32 14.24
CA ILE A 105 2.17 3.84 13.65
C ILE A 105 1.33 3.11 14.71
N LYS A 106 1.95 2.20 15.48
CA LYS A 106 1.28 1.44 16.57
C LYS A 106 0.77 2.39 17.66
N ARG A 107 1.58 3.36 18.07
CA ARG A 107 1.20 4.40 19.03
C ARG A 107 0.03 5.24 18.50
N ALA A 108 0.12 5.68 17.24
CA ALA A 108 -0.92 6.47 16.62
C ALA A 108 -2.26 5.73 16.57
N ALA A 109 -2.23 4.46 16.15
CA ALA A 109 -3.41 3.60 16.11
C ALA A 109 -4.04 3.35 17.48
N ALA A 110 -3.21 3.13 18.51
CA ALA A 110 -3.67 2.91 19.87
C ALA A 110 -4.37 4.17 20.43
N LEU A 111 -3.79 5.34 20.22
CA LEU A 111 -4.38 6.63 20.61
C LEU A 111 -5.64 6.93 19.81
N ALA A 112 -5.63 6.73 18.49
CA ALA A 112 -6.78 6.95 17.64
C ALA A 112 -7.99 6.12 18.09
N ARG A 113 -7.77 4.85 18.46
CA ARG A 113 -8.83 4.00 19.01
C ARG A 113 -9.27 4.44 20.41
N LYS A 114 -8.33 4.82 21.27
CA LYS A 114 -8.64 5.21 22.67
C LYS A 114 -9.43 6.51 22.75
N TYR A 115 -9.08 7.48 21.91
CA TYR A 115 -9.67 8.82 21.90
C TYR A 115 -10.66 9.02 20.77
N ASP A 116 -10.97 7.99 19.97
CA ASP A 116 -11.92 8.08 18.86
C ASP A 116 -11.59 9.22 17.89
N VAL A 117 -10.34 9.25 17.41
CA VAL A 117 -9.84 10.29 16.49
C VAL A 117 -9.65 9.70 15.09
N ASP A 118 -10.65 9.86 14.23
CA ASP A 118 -10.70 9.26 12.89
C ASP A 118 -9.52 9.65 12.00
N LEU A 119 -9.17 10.95 11.94
CA LEU A 119 -8.04 11.41 11.13
C LEU A 119 -6.73 10.73 11.53
N MET A 120 -6.54 10.50 12.83
CA MET A 120 -5.36 9.82 13.36
C MET A 120 -5.34 8.34 12.96
N ARG A 121 -6.51 7.68 12.98
CA ARG A 121 -6.68 6.30 12.50
C ARG A 121 -6.36 6.19 11.01
N GLU A 122 -6.88 7.09 10.18
CA GLU A 122 -6.61 7.13 8.74
C GLU A 122 -5.13 7.38 8.44
N THR A 123 -4.49 8.31 9.15
CA THR A 123 -3.06 8.59 8.97
C THR A 123 -2.20 7.39 9.38
N ALA A 124 -2.56 6.67 10.46
CA ALA A 124 -1.89 5.43 10.86
C ALA A 124 -2.05 4.33 9.79
N GLU A 125 -3.25 4.14 9.24
CA GLU A 125 -3.49 3.16 8.18
C GLU A 125 -2.70 3.50 6.90
N ARG A 126 -2.69 4.78 6.47
CA ARG A 126 -1.88 5.23 5.33
C ARG A 126 -0.39 5.03 5.56
N ALA A 127 0.09 5.26 6.78
CA ALA A 127 1.49 5.02 7.12
C ALA A 127 1.84 3.53 7.06
N LEU A 128 0.93 2.66 7.51
CA LEU A 128 1.11 1.22 7.43
C LEU A 128 1.11 0.68 5.99
N VAL A 129 0.31 1.28 5.10
CA VAL A 129 0.36 0.99 3.66
C VAL A 129 1.75 1.29 3.09
N ARG A 130 2.35 2.43 3.42
CA ARG A 130 3.73 2.76 2.99
C ARG A 130 4.76 1.82 3.62
N PHE A 131 4.58 1.46 4.88
CA PHE A 131 5.49 0.55 5.58
C PHE A 131 5.50 -0.86 4.95
N ALA A 132 4.39 -1.29 4.33
CA ALA A 132 4.31 -2.56 3.63
C ALA A 132 5.36 -2.70 2.52
N ASP A 133 5.78 -1.60 1.87
CA ASP A 133 6.84 -1.63 0.85
C ASP A 133 8.20 -2.08 1.40
N LEU A 134 8.44 -1.80 2.69
CA LEU A 134 9.64 -2.19 3.43
C LEU A 134 9.50 -3.59 4.02
N LYS A 135 8.37 -3.87 4.68
CA LYS A 135 8.13 -5.07 5.49
C LYS A 135 6.67 -5.54 5.38
N ALA A 136 6.34 -6.19 4.26
CA ALA A 136 4.99 -6.64 3.94
C ALA A 136 4.41 -7.63 4.96
N ASP A 137 5.23 -8.54 5.47
CA ASP A 137 4.84 -9.54 6.48
C ASP A 137 4.47 -8.89 7.82
N ILE A 138 5.31 -7.99 8.32
CA ILE A 138 5.05 -7.25 9.56
C ILE A 138 3.85 -6.32 9.38
N ALA A 139 3.78 -5.59 8.26
CA ALA A 139 2.65 -4.72 7.95
C ALA A 139 1.32 -5.49 7.91
N TYR A 140 1.31 -6.70 7.35
CA TYR A 140 0.13 -7.56 7.31
C TYR A 140 -0.30 -7.99 8.72
N ALA A 141 0.63 -8.43 9.57
CA ALA A 141 0.34 -8.82 10.95
C ALA A 141 -0.24 -7.66 11.76
N VAL A 142 0.38 -6.47 11.65
CA VAL A 142 -0.07 -5.26 12.35
C VAL A 142 -1.42 -4.77 11.82
N ALA A 143 -1.62 -4.79 10.50
CA ALA A 143 -2.89 -4.39 9.89
C ALA A 143 -4.03 -5.32 10.31
N TRP A 144 -3.75 -6.62 10.48
CA TRP A 144 -4.72 -7.56 11.04
C TRP A 144 -5.08 -7.20 12.48
N ARG A 145 -4.07 -7.04 13.34
CA ARG A 145 -4.25 -6.75 14.77
C ARG A 145 -4.99 -5.42 15.01
N LEU A 146 -4.73 -4.42 14.17
CA LEU A 146 -5.31 -3.08 14.26
C LEU A 146 -6.60 -2.92 13.44
N GLU A 147 -7.05 -3.96 12.74
CA GLU A 147 -8.26 -3.96 11.91
C GLU A 147 -8.24 -2.88 10.82
N TYR A 148 -7.11 -2.77 10.11
CA TYR A 148 -6.87 -1.81 9.03
C TYR A 148 -7.01 -2.49 7.66
N PRO A 149 -8.21 -2.48 7.04
CA PRO A 149 -8.49 -3.28 5.85
C PRO A 149 -7.70 -2.86 4.61
N THR A 150 -7.43 -1.56 4.45
CA THR A 150 -6.65 -1.02 3.33
C THR A 150 -5.20 -1.45 3.46
N ALA A 151 -4.62 -1.31 4.66
CA ALA A 151 -3.26 -1.75 4.94
C ALA A 151 -3.11 -3.27 4.81
N LEU A 152 -4.09 -4.05 5.28
CA LEU A 152 -4.07 -5.50 5.17
C LEU A 152 -4.01 -5.95 3.70
N ARG A 153 -4.86 -5.37 2.84
CA ARG A 153 -4.87 -5.67 1.40
C ARG A 153 -3.58 -5.22 0.71
N ALA A 154 -3.07 -4.03 1.02
CA ALA A 154 -1.81 -3.54 0.47
C ALA A 154 -0.64 -4.45 0.84
N ALA A 155 -0.55 -4.86 2.11
CA ALA A 155 0.48 -5.77 2.59
C ALA A 155 0.36 -7.18 1.97
N ALA A 156 -0.86 -7.71 1.83
CA ALA A 156 -1.10 -8.98 1.13
C ALA A 156 -0.66 -8.91 -0.34
N ARG A 157 -1.02 -7.83 -1.06
CA ARG A 157 -0.59 -7.59 -2.44
C ARG A 157 0.93 -7.49 -2.55
N ARG A 158 1.58 -6.79 -1.62
CA ARG A 158 3.04 -6.63 -1.59
C ARG A 158 3.78 -7.94 -1.29
N SER A 159 3.15 -8.86 -0.55
CA SER A 159 3.70 -10.19 -0.25
C SER A 159 3.82 -11.12 -1.47
N LEU A 160 3.14 -10.81 -2.58
CA LEU A 160 3.25 -11.56 -3.84
C LEU A 160 4.59 -11.28 -4.55
N GLU A 161 5.19 -10.14 -4.26
CA GLU A 161 6.45 -9.68 -4.83
C GLU A 161 7.63 -10.12 -3.95
N PRO A 162 8.87 -10.11 -4.47
CA PRO A 162 10.04 -10.38 -3.64
C PRO A 162 10.08 -9.47 -2.42
N PHE A 163 10.24 -10.09 -1.25
CA PHE A 163 10.52 -9.41 0.01
C PHE A 163 11.39 -10.33 0.89
N HIS A 164 12.09 -9.75 1.85
CA HIS A 164 12.83 -10.53 2.84
C HIS A 164 11.88 -10.81 4.02
N PRO A 165 11.49 -12.08 4.28
CA PRO A 165 10.66 -12.41 5.43
C PRO A 165 11.44 -12.17 6.71
N SER A 166 10.78 -11.57 7.68
CA SER A 166 11.23 -11.42 9.06
C SER A 166 10.94 -12.74 9.78
N LEU A 167 11.87 -13.19 10.62
CA LEU A 167 11.72 -14.47 11.34
C LEU A 167 11.28 -14.30 12.79
N ASN A 168 11.65 -13.18 13.42
CA ASN A 168 11.52 -12.97 14.87
C ASN A 168 10.90 -11.59 15.17
N ALA A 169 9.91 -11.15 14.38
CA ALA A 169 9.22 -9.90 14.65
C ALA A 169 8.24 -10.10 15.82
N PRO A 170 8.27 -9.25 16.87
CA PRO A 170 7.39 -9.41 18.03
C PRO A 170 5.90 -9.32 17.64
N GLU A 171 5.58 -8.58 16.58
CA GLU A 171 4.22 -8.46 16.03
C GLU A 171 3.58 -9.81 15.66
N PHE A 172 4.39 -10.82 15.37
CA PHE A 172 3.88 -12.16 15.05
C PHE A 172 3.37 -12.91 16.28
N GLU A 173 3.86 -12.57 17.48
CA GLU A 173 3.38 -13.14 18.74
C GLU A 173 2.05 -12.51 19.18
N GLU A 174 1.70 -11.35 18.62
CA GLU A 174 0.50 -10.58 18.97
C GLU A 174 -0.77 -11.03 18.21
N ILE A 175 -0.63 -11.97 17.27
CA ILE A 175 -1.74 -12.50 16.46
C ILE A 175 -1.74 -14.04 16.45
N SER A 176 -2.90 -14.64 16.18
CA SER A 176 -3.00 -16.10 16.01
C SER A 176 -2.37 -16.54 14.69
N ALA A 177 -2.33 -17.86 14.42
CA ALA A 177 -1.90 -18.38 13.11
C ALA A 177 -2.90 -18.10 11.98
N THR A 178 -4.16 -17.76 12.29
CA THR A 178 -5.24 -17.57 11.31
C THR A 178 -4.92 -16.56 10.21
N PRO A 179 -4.37 -15.35 10.49
CA PRO A 179 -4.06 -14.36 9.46
C PRO A 179 -3.05 -14.89 8.44
N PHE A 180 -2.05 -15.66 8.89
CA PHE A 180 -1.04 -16.25 8.01
C PHE A 180 -1.60 -17.37 7.14
N VAL A 181 -2.51 -18.19 7.67
CA VAL A 181 -3.23 -19.18 6.85
C VAL A 181 -4.04 -18.49 5.76
N ARG A 182 -4.70 -17.37 6.07
CA ARG A 182 -5.45 -16.57 5.07
C ARG A 182 -4.54 -15.90 4.05
N LEU A 183 -3.39 -15.37 4.48
CA LEU A 183 -2.38 -14.82 3.57
C LEU A 183 -1.86 -15.88 2.61
N HIS A 184 -1.54 -17.07 3.12
CA HIS A 184 -1.08 -18.18 2.31
C HIS A 184 -2.14 -18.62 1.29
N HIS A 185 -3.41 -18.68 1.70
CA HIS A 185 -4.51 -18.96 0.80
C HIS A 185 -4.64 -17.89 -0.31
N TYR A 186 -4.58 -16.60 0.06
CA TYR A 186 -4.56 -15.48 -0.89
C TYR A 186 -3.40 -15.60 -1.90
N GLN A 187 -2.20 -15.93 -1.44
CA GLN A 187 -1.03 -16.13 -2.29
C GLN A 187 -1.23 -17.26 -3.31
N ARG A 188 -1.81 -18.39 -2.87
CA ARG A 188 -2.14 -19.51 -3.76
C ARG A 188 -3.21 -19.15 -4.80
N LEU A 189 -4.22 -18.39 -4.40
CA LEU A 189 -5.22 -17.87 -5.34
C LEU A 189 -4.60 -16.92 -6.36
N ALA A 190 -3.66 -16.08 -5.93
CA ALA A 190 -2.93 -15.19 -6.82
C ALA A 190 -2.10 -15.96 -7.85
N GLU A 191 -1.34 -16.97 -7.42
CA GLU A 191 -0.60 -17.85 -8.31
C GLU A 191 -1.53 -18.54 -9.32
N ALA A 192 -2.66 -19.10 -8.87
CA ALA A 192 -3.63 -19.75 -9.74
C ALA A 192 -4.27 -18.76 -10.74
N SER A 193 -4.56 -17.53 -10.30
CA SER A 193 -5.20 -16.50 -11.16
C SER A 193 -4.29 -15.99 -12.28
N LEU A 194 -2.97 -16.17 -12.15
CA LEU A 194 -1.97 -15.70 -13.10
C LEU A 194 -1.32 -16.85 -13.90
N ASP A 195 -1.74 -18.10 -13.66
CA ASP A 195 -1.11 -19.30 -14.25
C ASP A 195 -1.28 -19.38 -15.78
N ASP A 196 -2.44 -19.00 -16.31
CA ASP A 196 -2.68 -18.91 -17.75
C ASP A 196 -1.84 -17.79 -18.40
N ILE A 197 -1.71 -16.63 -17.75
CA ILE A 197 -0.84 -15.54 -18.22
C ILE A 197 0.60 -16.04 -18.29
N LYS A 198 1.09 -16.68 -17.22
CA LYS A 198 2.43 -17.27 -17.17
C LYS A 198 2.64 -18.25 -18.33
N LYS A 199 1.76 -19.24 -18.48
CA LYS A 199 1.83 -20.25 -19.56
C LYS A 199 1.81 -19.61 -20.95
N ALA A 200 0.93 -18.65 -21.18
CA ALA A 200 0.80 -17.90 -22.43
C ALA A 200 2.00 -16.99 -22.74
N THR A 201 2.79 -16.63 -21.73
CA THR A 201 4.02 -15.84 -21.92
C THR A 201 5.28 -16.69 -22.09
N GLU A 202 5.28 -17.95 -21.62
CA GLU A 202 6.42 -18.87 -21.71
C GLU A 202 6.36 -19.78 -22.95
N ASN A 203 5.16 -20.15 -23.40
CA ASN A 203 4.97 -21.12 -24.47
C ASN A 203 3.89 -20.65 -25.47
N THR A 204 4.28 -20.59 -26.75
CA THR A 204 3.43 -20.12 -27.84
C THR A 204 2.18 -20.97 -28.07
N GLN A 205 2.12 -22.21 -27.55
CA GLN A 205 0.94 -23.09 -27.66
C GLN A 205 -0.26 -22.64 -26.81
N TYR A 206 -0.03 -21.77 -25.82
CA TYR A 206 -1.09 -21.22 -24.99
C TYR A 206 -1.57 -19.88 -25.56
N ALA A 207 -2.88 -19.67 -25.55
CA ALA A 207 -3.47 -18.46 -26.10
C ALA A 207 -3.26 -17.25 -25.17
N ILE A 208 -2.82 -16.14 -25.74
CA ILE A 208 -2.78 -14.85 -25.04
C ILE A 208 -4.21 -14.29 -24.95
N THR A 209 -4.67 -14.05 -23.73
CA THR A 209 -6.03 -13.60 -23.41
C THR A 209 -6.13 -12.13 -23.03
N TRP A 210 -4.98 -11.48 -22.84
CA TRP A 210 -4.83 -10.15 -22.23
C TRP A 210 -4.46 -9.04 -23.20
N ILE A 211 -4.35 -9.34 -24.50
CA ILE A 211 -4.07 -8.34 -25.56
C ILE A 211 -5.37 -7.89 -26.22
N ARG A 212 -5.59 -6.57 -26.24
CA ARG A 212 -6.77 -5.94 -26.85
C ARG A 212 -6.65 -5.83 -28.38
N LEU A 213 -7.78 -5.83 -29.08
CA LEU A 213 -7.92 -5.70 -30.54
C LEU A 213 -7.06 -4.62 -31.20
N GLY A 214 -7.07 -3.43 -30.62
CA GLY A 214 -6.37 -2.27 -31.19
C GLY A 214 -4.87 -2.51 -31.35
N ILE A 215 -4.29 -3.36 -30.49
CA ILE A 215 -2.88 -3.74 -30.57
C ILE A 215 -2.61 -4.61 -31.79
N PHE A 216 -3.52 -5.49 -32.21
CA PHE A 216 -3.31 -6.32 -33.41
C PHE A 216 -3.20 -5.50 -34.69
N ALA A 217 -4.05 -4.47 -34.80
CA ALA A 217 -3.96 -3.51 -35.89
C ALA A 217 -2.61 -2.79 -35.85
N SER A 218 -2.13 -2.38 -34.67
CA SER A 218 -0.81 -1.76 -34.49
C SER A 218 0.38 -2.73 -34.70
N ILE A 219 0.29 -4.00 -34.31
CA ILE A 219 1.31 -5.03 -34.57
C ILE A 219 1.55 -5.17 -36.09
N ASN A 220 0.45 -5.16 -36.85
CA ASN A 220 0.51 -5.26 -38.31
C ASN A 220 0.89 -3.92 -38.96
N ALA A 221 0.30 -2.80 -38.52
CA ALA A 221 0.49 -1.46 -39.10
C ALA A 221 1.81 -0.77 -38.71
N ALA A 222 2.43 -1.15 -37.58
CA ALA A 222 3.81 -0.78 -37.25
C ALA A 222 4.79 -1.18 -38.36
N VAL A 223 4.37 -2.11 -39.23
CA VAL A 223 5.17 -2.70 -40.27
C VAL A 223 4.44 -2.67 -41.63
N ASP A 224 3.57 -1.69 -41.93
CA ASP A 224 2.97 -1.47 -43.26
C ASP A 224 3.50 -0.19 -43.95
N GLY A 225 4.76 -0.25 -44.40
CA GLY A 225 5.41 0.71 -45.32
C GLY A 225 6.05 0.03 -46.55
N LYS A 226 6.52 0.78 -47.56
CA LYS A 226 7.01 0.23 -48.86
C LYS A 226 8.33 -0.59 -48.72
N GLY A 227 8.26 -1.91 -48.49
CA GLY A 227 9.41 -2.83 -48.62
C GLY A 227 9.38 -4.07 -47.69
N PRO A 228 10.09 -5.18 -47.99
CA PRO A 228 10.04 -6.41 -47.20
C PRO A 228 10.76 -6.28 -45.83
N CYS A 229 10.10 -6.71 -44.76
CA CYS A 229 10.69 -6.84 -43.42
C CYS A 229 11.45 -8.17 -43.31
N SER A 230 12.71 -8.14 -42.83
CA SER A 230 13.59 -9.30 -42.65
C SER A 230 13.48 -9.97 -41.28
N CYS A 231 12.73 -9.40 -40.33
CA CYS A 231 12.58 -9.97 -38.99
C CYS A 231 11.92 -11.34 -39.02
N GLU A 232 12.42 -12.24 -38.18
CA GLU A 232 11.82 -13.55 -37.94
C GLU A 232 10.36 -13.41 -37.47
N ARG A 233 9.53 -14.32 -37.96
CA ARG A 233 8.10 -14.39 -37.67
C ARG A 233 7.81 -15.67 -36.91
N ILE A 234 6.94 -15.57 -35.93
CA ILE A 234 6.48 -16.72 -35.16
C ILE A 234 4.96 -16.71 -35.08
N ASN A 235 4.40 -17.90 -34.87
CA ASN A 235 2.98 -18.05 -34.66
C ASN A 235 2.68 -18.05 -33.16
N VAL A 236 1.70 -17.23 -32.77
CA VAL A 236 1.19 -17.18 -31.41
C VAL A 236 -0.32 -17.29 -31.45
N TRP A 237 -0.89 -17.92 -30.43
CA TRP A 237 -2.33 -18.05 -30.31
C TRP A 237 -2.89 -16.90 -29.51
N PHE A 238 -4.05 -16.41 -29.93
CA PHE A 238 -4.83 -15.45 -29.18
C PHE A 238 -6.25 -15.96 -29.03
N ASP A 239 -6.87 -15.65 -27.89
CA ASP A 239 -8.31 -15.76 -27.77
C ASP A 239 -8.95 -14.75 -28.72
N ALA A 240 -9.89 -15.22 -29.53
CA ALA A 240 -10.52 -14.43 -30.57
C ALA A 240 -11.08 -13.17 -29.95
N PRO A 241 -10.61 -12.01 -30.40
CA PRO A 241 -11.20 -10.79 -29.96
C PRO A 241 -12.53 -10.54 -30.70
N TYR A 242 -13.45 -9.84 -30.01
CA TYR A 242 -14.72 -9.31 -30.49
C TYR A 242 -14.69 -8.83 -31.98
N PRO A 243 -15.74 -9.04 -32.81
CA PRO A 243 -17.17 -9.18 -32.47
C PRO A 243 -17.66 -10.61 -32.24
N TYR A 244 -16.82 -11.60 -32.53
CA TYR A 244 -17.16 -12.98 -32.28
C TYR A 244 -16.89 -13.23 -30.79
N GLY A 245 -17.91 -13.06 -29.95
CA GLY A 245 -17.84 -13.51 -28.55
C GLY A 245 -17.47 -15.00 -28.46
N PRO A 246 -17.46 -15.58 -27.24
CA PRO A 246 -17.35 -17.03 -27.14
C PRO A 246 -18.38 -17.69 -28.07
N ASP A 247 -18.01 -18.81 -28.68
CA ASP A 247 -18.94 -19.65 -29.43
C ASP A 247 -20.13 -20.02 -28.52
N LEU A 248 -21.22 -20.50 -29.11
CA LEU A 248 -22.48 -20.80 -28.39
C LEU A 248 -22.31 -21.78 -27.22
N ASP A 249 -21.20 -22.51 -27.16
CA ASP A 249 -20.80 -23.44 -26.10
C ASP A 249 -19.91 -22.80 -24.99
N GLY A 250 -19.64 -21.50 -25.07
CA GLY A 250 -18.77 -20.78 -24.16
C GLY A 250 -17.28 -20.86 -24.50
N THR A 251 -16.89 -21.57 -25.56
CA THR A 251 -15.49 -21.69 -25.98
C THR A 251 -15.05 -20.42 -26.72
N ARG A 252 -13.94 -19.83 -26.32
CA ARG A 252 -13.34 -18.73 -27.08
C ARG A 252 -12.63 -19.31 -28.29
N ARG A 253 -12.97 -18.85 -29.49
CA ARG A 253 -12.24 -19.24 -30.71
C ARG A 253 -10.77 -18.89 -30.53
N ARG A 254 -9.87 -19.82 -30.76
CA ARG A 254 -8.44 -19.51 -30.80
C ARG A 254 -8.06 -19.18 -32.23
N SER A 255 -7.39 -18.06 -32.42
CA SER A 255 -6.89 -17.65 -33.73
C SER A 255 -5.37 -17.58 -33.69
N GLU A 256 -4.75 -18.17 -34.69
CA GLU A 256 -3.31 -18.10 -34.89
C GLU A 256 -2.96 -16.78 -35.57
N TYR A 257 -2.02 -16.04 -34.99
CA TYR A 257 -1.52 -14.79 -35.55
C TYR A 257 0.00 -14.85 -35.71
N ILE A 258 0.47 -14.28 -36.82
CA ILE A 258 1.90 -14.20 -37.12
C ILE A 258 2.45 -12.90 -36.54
N VAL A 259 3.24 -13.00 -35.47
CA VAL A 259 3.91 -11.87 -34.82
C VAL A 259 5.41 -11.88 -35.12
N ARG A 260 6.12 -10.83 -34.70
CA ARG A 260 7.58 -10.77 -34.82
C ARG A 260 8.25 -11.44 -33.62
N ALA A 261 9.33 -12.17 -33.88
CA ALA A 261 10.08 -12.89 -32.85
C ALA A 261 10.56 -11.95 -31.72
N TRP A 262 11.01 -10.73 -32.06
CA TRP A 262 11.45 -9.75 -31.06
C TRP A 262 10.36 -9.34 -30.07
N TRP A 263 9.11 -9.21 -30.53
CA TRP A 263 8.00 -8.83 -29.67
C TRP A 263 7.71 -9.94 -28.66
N TRP A 264 7.75 -11.18 -29.14
CA TRP A 264 7.63 -12.35 -28.28
C TRP A 264 8.80 -12.49 -27.30
N SER A 265 10.04 -12.17 -27.72
CA SER A 265 11.18 -12.13 -26.80
C SER A 265 10.98 -11.14 -25.66
N CYS A 266 10.36 -9.98 -25.91
CA CYS A 266 10.00 -9.04 -24.83
C CYS A 266 8.98 -9.65 -23.85
N ILE A 267 7.98 -10.37 -24.35
CA ILE A 267 7.00 -11.09 -23.52
C ILE A 267 7.67 -12.18 -22.68
N GLN A 268 8.55 -13.00 -23.28
CA GLN A 268 9.30 -14.02 -22.56
C GLN A 268 10.23 -13.40 -21.51
N HIS A 269 10.83 -12.25 -21.81
CA HIS A 269 11.63 -11.52 -20.82
C HIS A 269 10.77 -11.04 -19.65
N ALA A 270 9.57 -10.49 -19.91
CA ALA A 270 8.61 -10.13 -18.87
C ALA A 270 8.24 -11.33 -18.00
N ALA A 271 7.93 -12.47 -18.62
CA ALA A 271 7.61 -13.72 -17.93
C ALA A 271 8.74 -14.13 -16.98
N SER A 272 9.99 -14.11 -17.46
CA SER A 272 11.15 -14.51 -16.67
C SER A 272 11.36 -13.61 -15.44
N ARG A 273 11.00 -12.32 -15.54
CA ARG A 273 11.15 -11.32 -14.47
C ARG A 273 9.96 -11.30 -13.50
N LEU A 274 8.79 -11.78 -13.92
CA LEU A 274 7.59 -11.86 -13.10
C LEU A 274 7.48 -13.20 -12.37
N TYR A 275 7.81 -14.30 -13.04
CA TYR A 275 7.53 -15.66 -12.57
C TYR A 275 8.77 -16.54 -12.39
N GLY A 276 9.95 -16.05 -12.75
CA GLY A 276 11.20 -16.80 -12.64
C GLY A 276 11.79 -16.86 -11.22
N PRO A 277 12.87 -17.64 -11.02
CA PRO A 277 13.52 -17.82 -9.72
C PRO A 277 14.11 -16.52 -9.17
N ASN A 278 14.48 -15.59 -10.06
CA ASN A 278 14.96 -14.24 -9.72
C ASN A 278 13.90 -13.19 -10.06
N LYS A 279 12.61 -13.48 -9.77
CA LYS A 279 11.54 -12.51 -10.01
C LYS A 279 11.85 -11.19 -9.29
N SER A 280 11.44 -10.08 -9.90
CA SER A 280 11.63 -8.72 -9.38
C SER A 280 10.29 -8.09 -9.01
N ALA A 281 10.33 -6.93 -8.36
CA ALA A 281 9.13 -6.16 -8.09
C ALA A 281 8.36 -5.90 -9.39
N PHE A 282 7.03 -5.91 -9.33
CA PHE A 282 6.17 -5.94 -10.52
C PHE A 282 6.45 -4.80 -11.49
N GLY A 283 6.51 -3.56 -10.96
CA GLY A 283 6.81 -2.37 -11.77
C GLY A 283 8.21 -2.40 -12.40
N LYS A 284 9.19 -2.99 -11.71
CA LYS A 284 10.57 -3.15 -12.21
C LYS A 284 10.62 -4.20 -13.33
N ALA A 285 9.97 -5.35 -13.13
CA ALA A 285 9.90 -6.43 -14.11
C ALA A 285 9.35 -5.94 -15.46
N LEU A 286 8.25 -5.18 -15.43
CA LEU A 286 7.64 -4.63 -16.64
C LEU A 286 8.51 -3.57 -17.32
N SER A 287 9.15 -2.67 -16.56
CA SER A 287 10.01 -1.63 -17.14
C SER A 287 11.32 -2.18 -17.71
N GLU A 288 11.87 -3.24 -17.14
CA GLU A 288 13.05 -3.94 -17.68
C GLU A 288 12.71 -4.76 -18.93
N ALA A 289 11.53 -5.38 -18.99
CA ALA A 289 11.10 -6.19 -20.11
C ALA A 289 10.63 -5.38 -21.32
N PHE A 290 10.00 -4.23 -21.06
CA PHE A 290 9.51 -3.29 -22.06
C PHE A 290 10.24 -1.94 -21.86
N PRO A 291 11.49 -1.83 -22.35
CA PRO A 291 12.29 -0.63 -22.15
C PRO A 291 11.67 0.56 -22.87
N ASP A 292 11.62 1.71 -22.18
CA ASP A 292 11.06 2.96 -22.71
C ASP A 292 12.00 3.64 -23.74
N SER A 293 13.10 2.98 -24.12
CA SER A 293 14.09 3.52 -25.05
C SER A 293 14.65 2.46 -26.01
N ARG A 294 14.85 2.87 -27.27
CA ARG A 294 15.53 2.09 -28.33
C ARG A 294 16.79 1.35 -27.90
N SER A 295 17.60 1.91 -26.98
CA SER A 295 18.84 1.26 -26.52
C SER A 295 18.62 -0.12 -25.89
N GLY A 296 17.47 -0.35 -25.25
CA GLY A 296 17.11 -1.66 -24.70
C GLY A 296 16.64 -2.68 -25.75
N LEU A 297 16.33 -2.22 -26.97
CA LEU A 297 15.84 -3.03 -28.09
C LEU A 297 16.90 -3.29 -29.16
N ARG A 298 18.09 -2.68 -29.05
CA ARG A 298 19.19 -2.84 -30.03
C ARG A 298 19.53 -4.30 -30.31
N ALA A 299 19.59 -5.12 -29.27
CA ALA A 299 19.82 -6.56 -29.39
C ALA A 299 18.76 -7.30 -30.27
N HIS A 300 17.57 -6.72 -30.43
CA HIS A 300 16.45 -7.31 -31.17
C HIS A 300 16.12 -6.60 -32.50
N LEU A 301 16.54 -5.34 -32.69
CA LEU A 301 16.13 -4.48 -33.82
C LEU A 301 17.26 -4.12 -34.80
N ASP A 302 18.53 -4.32 -34.45
CA ASP A 302 19.72 -3.80 -35.19
C ASP A 302 19.90 -4.31 -36.64
N ILE A 303 18.99 -5.14 -37.18
CA ILE A 303 19.14 -5.81 -38.48
C ILE A 303 18.05 -5.39 -39.50
N CYS A 304 16.96 -4.73 -39.07
CA CYS A 304 15.81 -4.47 -39.94
C CYS A 304 15.52 -2.96 -40.09
N PRO A 305 15.86 -2.33 -41.24
CA PRO A 305 15.63 -0.90 -41.50
C PRO A 305 14.17 -0.43 -41.40
N ARG A 306 13.21 -1.38 -41.41
CA ARG A 306 11.77 -1.11 -41.31
C ARG A 306 11.25 -1.17 -39.88
N CYS A 307 11.76 -2.09 -39.08
CA CYS A 307 11.50 -2.12 -37.64
C CYS A 307 12.40 -1.13 -36.88
N ASP A 308 13.35 -0.51 -37.57
CA ASP A 308 14.19 0.57 -37.09
C ASP A 308 13.47 1.94 -37.03
N ASP A 309 12.26 2.07 -37.60
CA ASP A 309 11.38 3.23 -37.38
C ASP A 309 10.79 3.16 -35.96
N GLY A 310 11.47 3.80 -35.01
CA GLY A 310 11.36 3.51 -33.57
C GLY A 310 10.03 3.85 -32.92
N THR A 311 9.33 4.86 -33.42
CA THR A 311 8.16 5.42 -32.73
C THR A 311 7.01 4.41 -32.67
N LYS A 312 6.76 3.66 -33.75
CA LYS A 312 5.67 2.66 -33.78
C LYS A 312 5.99 1.40 -32.95
N VAL A 313 7.27 1.04 -32.85
CA VAL A 313 7.72 -0.11 -32.05
C VAL A 313 7.64 0.22 -30.55
N GLU A 314 8.09 1.42 -30.16
CA GLU A 314 7.97 1.91 -28.78
C GLU A 314 6.50 2.02 -28.36
N GLU A 315 5.63 2.57 -29.22
CA GLU A 315 4.19 2.64 -28.97
C GLU A 315 3.58 1.24 -28.76
N LEU A 316 3.90 0.28 -29.64
CA LEU A 316 3.41 -1.09 -29.52
C LEU A 316 3.86 -1.77 -28.21
N LEU A 317 5.12 -1.61 -27.82
CA LEU A 317 5.64 -2.18 -26.58
C LEU A 317 5.03 -1.50 -25.36
N GLY A 318 4.83 -0.18 -25.41
CA GLY A 318 4.12 0.57 -24.38
C GLY A 318 2.68 0.08 -24.19
N MET A 319 1.93 -0.11 -25.29
CA MET A 319 0.58 -0.68 -25.24
C MET A 319 0.56 -2.12 -24.71
N THR A 320 1.55 -2.94 -25.12
CA THR A 320 1.69 -4.33 -24.64
C THR A 320 1.96 -4.38 -23.13
N LYS A 321 2.88 -3.52 -22.65
CA LYS A 321 3.22 -3.33 -21.24
C LYS A 321 1.98 -2.96 -20.42
N GLU A 322 1.18 -2.01 -20.91
CA GLU A 322 -0.02 -1.55 -20.20
C GLU A 322 -1.10 -2.63 -20.17
N CYS A 323 -1.36 -3.34 -21.27
CA CYS A 323 -2.34 -4.43 -21.29
C CYS A 323 -1.97 -5.55 -20.32
N LEU A 324 -0.69 -5.94 -20.26
CA LEU A 324 -0.22 -6.93 -19.29
C LEU A 324 -0.37 -6.41 -17.85
N ARG A 325 -0.06 -5.13 -17.61
CA ARG A 325 -0.20 -4.49 -16.30
C ARG A 325 -1.65 -4.51 -15.81
N GLU A 326 -2.55 -3.96 -16.63
CA GLU A 326 -3.96 -3.84 -16.32
C GLU A 326 -4.60 -5.21 -16.06
N GLU A 327 -4.27 -6.22 -16.87
CA GLU A 327 -4.82 -7.56 -16.67
C GLU A 327 -4.36 -8.16 -15.33
N ILE A 328 -3.06 -8.08 -15.02
CA ILE A 328 -2.53 -8.62 -13.76
C ILE A 328 -3.15 -7.90 -12.56
N GLU A 329 -3.18 -6.56 -12.57
CA GLU A 329 -3.78 -5.80 -11.46
C GLU A 329 -5.28 -6.06 -11.33
N MET A 330 -6.02 -6.14 -12.45
CA MET A 330 -7.44 -6.48 -12.43
C MET A 330 -7.69 -7.85 -11.79
N ARG A 331 -6.90 -8.86 -12.13
CA ARG A 331 -7.05 -10.21 -11.58
C ARG A 331 -6.71 -10.25 -10.11
N LEU A 332 -5.59 -9.63 -9.71
CA LEU A 332 -5.18 -9.56 -8.31
C LEU A 332 -6.20 -8.79 -7.45
N ALA A 333 -6.79 -7.72 -7.97
CA ALA A 333 -7.82 -6.94 -7.27
C ALA A 333 -9.12 -7.73 -7.01
N LYS A 334 -9.42 -8.75 -7.84
CA LYS A 334 -10.60 -9.61 -7.69
C LYS A 334 -10.41 -10.75 -6.69
N ILE A 335 -9.18 -10.98 -6.22
CA ILE A 335 -8.92 -12.07 -5.27
C ILE A 335 -9.51 -11.69 -3.92
N PRO A 336 -10.38 -12.53 -3.34
CA PRO A 336 -10.91 -12.29 -2.02
C PRO A 336 -9.79 -12.35 -0.97
N LEU A 337 -9.79 -11.37 -0.07
CA LEU A 337 -8.98 -11.37 1.12
C LEU A 337 -9.94 -11.25 2.30
N ASP A 338 -10.19 -12.35 2.98
CA ASP A 338 -11.18 -12.38 4.06
C ASP A 338 -10.52 -11.96 5.37
N ALA A 339 -11.14 -11.02 6.09
CA ALA A 339 -10.83 -10.71 7.48
C ALA A 339 -12.14 -10.42 8.23
N PRO A 340 -12.27 -10.76 9.53
CA PRO A 340 -13.51 -10.55 10.29
C PRO A 340 -14.03 -9.09 10.25
N PHE A 341 -13.12 -8.13 10.13
CA PHE A 341 -13.39 -6.69 10.08
C PHE A 341 -13.58 -6.13 8.67
N MET A 342 -13.49 -6.94 7.61
CA MET A 342 -13.69 -6.49 6.22
C MET A 342 -15.14 -6.55 5.76
N SER A 343 -15.97 -7.39 6.37
CA SER A 343 -17.37 -7.65 5.98
C SER A 343 -18.36 -6.59 6.47
N LEU A 344 -17.92 -5.63 7.29
CA LEU A 344 -18.80 -4.66 7.96
C LEU A 344 -19.25 -3.49 7.07
N LYS A 345 -19.01 -3.51 5.76
CA LYS A 345 -19.40 -2.44 4.82
C LYS A 345 -20.58 -2.77 3.89
N GLU A 346 -21.16 -3.97 3.97
CA GLU A 346 -22.28 -4.36 3.09
C GLU A 346 -23.68 -4.25 3.73
N GLU A 347 -23.79 -3.84 5.00
CA GLU A 347 -25.08 -3.73 5.71
C GLU A 347 -25.40 -2.34 6.32
N ALA A 348 -24.79 -1.25 5.83
CA ALA A 348 -25.11 0.12 6.28
C ALA A 348 -25.75 0.97 5.17
#